data_AF-P0DQU0-F1
#
_entry.id   AF-P0DQU0-F1
#
_cell.length_a   1.000
_cell.length_b   1.000
_cell.length_c   1.000
_cell.angle_alpha   90.00
_cell.angle_beta   90.00
_cell.angle_gamma   90.00
#
_symmetry.space_group_name_H-M   'P 1'
#
loop_
_entity.id
_entity.type
_entity.pdbx_description
1 polymer ?
#
loop_
_entity_poly.entity_id
_entity_poly.type
_entity_poly.pdbx_seq_one_letter_code
_entity_poly.pdbx_strand_id
1 'polypeptide(L)' 'MKVIALFFLFAFIFCTLEVAIVEAGFGCPLNQGACHRHCLSIRRRGGYCSGFFKQTCTCYRN' A
#
# COMPACT_ATOMS: atom_id res chain seq x y z
N MET A 1 2.82 20.76 27.80
CA MET A 1 1.57 20.41 27.08
C MET A 1 1.78 20.24 25.58
N LYS A 2 2.43 21.19 24.88
CA LYS A 2 2.65 21.14 23.41
C LYS A 2 3.43 19.90 22.94
N VAL A 3 4.50 19.52 23.64
CA VAL A 3 5.35 18.37 23.26
C VAL A 3 4.57 17.05 23.29
N ILE A 4 3.74 16.87 24.32
CA ILE A 4 2.89 15.68 24.47
C ILE A 4 1.89 15.60 23.30
N ALA A 5 1.28 16.74 22.93
CA ALA A 5 0.37 16.80 21.79
C ALA A 5 1.07 16.45 20.46
N LEU A 6 2.31 16.91 20.25
CA LEU A 6 3.10 16.54 19.07
C LEU A 6 3.38 15.04 19.03
N PHE A 7 3.75 14.43 20.17
CA PHE A 7 3.99 12.99 20.24
C PHE A 7 2.75 12.17 19.86
N PHE A 8 1.59 12.51 20.42
CA PHE A 8 0.33 11.83 20.07
C PHE A 8 -0.05 12.03 18.60
N LEU A 9 0.18 13.21 18.04
CA LEU A 9 -0.06 13.48 16.62
C LEU A 9 0.86 12.63 15.72
N PHE A 10 2.15 12.54 16.05
CA PHE A 10 3.07 11.67 15.32
C PHE A 10 2.65 10.21 15.44
N ALA A 11 2.34 9.72 16.64
CA ALA A 11 1.88 8.35 16.84
C ALA A 11 0.62 8.05 16.02
N PHE A 12 -0.37 8.96 16.00
CA PHE A 12 -1.57 8.81 15.18
C PHE A 12 -1.24 8.74 13.70
N ILE A 13 -0.38 9.65 13.19
CA ILE A 13 0.06 9.63 11.79
C ILE A 13 0.74 8.29 11.46
N PHE A 14 1.69 7.85 12.28
CA PHE A 14 2.36 6.56 12.09
C PHE A 14 1.34 5.43 12.05
N CYS A 15 0.47 5.29 13.05
CA CYS A 15 -0.57 4.27 13.06
C CYS A 15 -1.44 4.28 11.80
N THR A 16 -1.86 5.45 11.30
CA THR A 16 -2.66 5.54 10.07
C THR A 16 -1.88 5.11 8.82
N LEU A 17 -0.57 5.39 8.75
CA LEU A 17 0.27 4.96 7.64
C LEU A 17 0.44 3.43 7.61
N GLU A 18 0.63 2.80 8.76
CA GLU A 18 0.76 1.33 8.83
C GLU A 18 -0.54 0.65 8.40
N VAL A 19 -1.70 1.16 8.85
CA VAL A 19 -3.02 0.67 8.44
C VAL A 19 -3.21 0.79 6.93
N ALA A 20 -2.83 1.91 6.32
CA ALA A 20 -2.91 2.09 4.86
C ALA A 20 -2.03 1.07 4.10
N ILE A 21 -0.89 0.68 4.66
CA ILE A 21 -0.02 -0.36 4.07
C ILE A 21 -0.67 -1.74 4.20
N VAL A 22 -1.33 -2.04 5.32
CA VAL A 22 -2.03 -3.32 5.53
C VAL A 22 -3.27 -3.44 4.62
N GLU A 23 -4.03 -2.37 4.43
CA GLU A 23 -5.18 -2.34 3.51
C GLU A 23 -4.78 -2.45 2.04
N ALA A 24 -3.54 -2.12 1.69
CA ALA A 24 -2.99 -2.42 0.39
C ALA A 24 -2.69 -3.92 0.27
N GLY A 25 -3.75 -4.74 0.28
CA GLY A 25 -3.74 -6.21 0.32
C GLY A 25 -3.02 -6.91 -0.84
N PHE A 26 -2.46 -6.14 -1.77
CA PHE A 26 -1.63 -6.63 -2.87
C PHE A 26 -0.16 -6.18 -2.77
N GLY A 27 0.26 -5.61 -1.63
CA GLY A 27 1.66 -5.28 -1.31
C GLY A 27 2.16 -3.94 -1.86
N CYS A 28 1.33 -3.16 -2.52
CA CYS A 28 1.68 -1.82 -2.98
C CYS A 28 1.74 -0.84 -1.79
N PRO A 29 2.72 0.07 -1.64
CA PRO A 29 3.75 0.47 -2.62
C PRO A 29 5.09 -0.25 -2.53
N LEU A 30 5.37 -0.98 -1.44
CA LEU A 30 6.71 -1.49 -1.13
C LEU A 30 7.00 -2.87 -1.73
N ASN A 31 5.97 -3.60 -2.15
CA ASN A 31 6.03 -4.98 -2.59
C ASN A 31 5.22 -5.19 -3.88
N GLN A 32 5.78 -4.67 -4.98
CA GLN A 32 5.24 -4.90 -6.31
C GLN A 32 5.16 -6.39 -6.68
N GLY A 33 6.03 -7.24 -6.12
CA GLY A 33 6.01 -8.69 -6.33
C GLY A 33 4.75 -9.37 -5.79
N ALA A 34 4.17 -8.89 -4.70
CA ALA A 34 2.87 -9.35 -4.21
C ALA A 34 1.74 -8.99 -5.19
N CYS A 35 1.75 -7.76 -5.72
CA CYS A 35 0.75 -7.29 -6.69
C CYS A 35 0.84 -8.08 -7.99
N HIS A 36 2.06 -8.27 -8.47
CA HIS A 36 2.33 -9.08 -9.66
C HIS A 36 1.81 -10.52 -9.49
N ARG A 37 2.13 -11.18 -8.36
CA ARG A 37 1.66 -12.54 -8.06
C ARG A 37 0.15 -12.63 -7.90
N HIS A 38 -0.49 -11.63 -7.28
CA HIS A 38 -1.94 -11.56 -7.21
C HIS A 38 -2.58 -11.50 -8.60
N CYS A 39 -2.08 -10.64 -9.48
CA CYS A 39 -2.60 -10.56 -10.84
C CYS A 39 -2.37 -11.87 -11.63
N LEU A 40 -1.23 -12.54 -11.43
CA LEU A 40 -1.01 -13.87 -11.99
C LEU A 40 -2.01 -14.91 -11.46
N SER A 41 -2.35 -14.88 -10.16
CA SER A 41 -3.27 -15.85 -9.56
C SER A 41 -4.69 -15.75 -10.11
N ILE A 42 -5.10 -14.58 -10.59
CA ILE A 42 -6.39 -14.36 -11.27
C ILE A 42 -6.30 -14.45 -12.80
N ARG A 43 -5.27 -15.13 -13.33
CA ARG A 43 -5.02 -15.36 -14.77
C ARG A 43 -4.82 -14.08 -15.60
N ARG A 44 -4.26 -13.02 -15.02
CA ARG A 44 -3.72 -11.89 -15.80
C ARG A 44 -2.24 -12.12 -16.10
N ARG A 45 -1.67 -11.32 -17.01
CA ARG A 45 -0.23 -11.36 -17.36
C ARG A 45 0.70 -10.84 -16.24
N GLY A 46 0.15 -10.43 -15.11
CA GLY A 46 0.84 -9.75 -14.02
C GLY A 46 0.22 -8.38 -13.70
N GLY A 47 0.85 -7.66 -12.79
CA GLY A 47 0.43 -6.32 -12.38
C GLY A 47 1.56 -5.50 -11.78
N TYR A 48 1.27 -4.23 -11.53
CA TYR A 48 2.20 -3.23 -11.02
C TYR A 48 1.51 -2.25 -10.06
N CYS A 49 2.29 -1.60 -9.21
CA CYS A 49 1.78 -0.57 -8.31
C CYS A 49 1.67 0.77 -9.04
N SER A 50 0.53 1.44 -8.88
CA SER A 50 0.10 2.60 -9.66
C SER A 50 -0.48 3.70 -8.77
N GLY A 51 -0.66 4.89 -9.35
CA GLY A 51 -1.02 6.10 -8.63
C GLY A 51 0.20 6.83 -8.05
N PHE A 52 -0.01 8.06 -7.58
CA PHE A 52 1.06 8.93 -7.08
C PHE A 52 1.84 8.30 -5.92
N PHE A 53 1.12 7.68 -4.99
CA PHE A 53 1.71 6.98 -3.84
C PHE A 53 1.96 5.49 -4.10
N LYS A 54 1.75 4.99 -5.32
CA LYS A 54 1.86 3.56 -5.66
C LYS A 54 1.04 2.65 -4.75
N GLN A 55 -0.10 3.09 -4.20
CA GLN A 55 -0.93 2.27 -3.29
C GLN A 55 -1.90 1.35 -4.06
N THR A 56 -2.13 1.61 -5.35
CA THR A 56 -3.11 0.87 -6.16
C THR A 56 -2.41 -0.22 -6.97
N CYS A 57 -2.76 -1.49 -6.76
CA CYS A 57 -2.31 -2.58 -7.64
C CYS A 57 -3.15 -2.59 -8.94
N THR A 58 -2.50 -2.40 -10.08
CA THR A 58 -3.11 -2.45 -11.41
C THR A 58 -2.63 -3.69 -12.15
N CYS A 59 -3.57 -4.59 -12.50
CA CYS A 59 -3.26 -5.74 -13.34
C CYS A 59 -3.26 -5.34 -14.82
N TYR A 60 -2.35 -5.91 -15.61
CA TYR A 60 -2.36 -5.73 -17.05
C TYR A 60 -3.70 -6.21 -17.66
N ARG A 61 -4.19 -5.46 -18.66
CA ARG A 61 -5.33 -5.86 -19.48
C ARG A 61 -4.86 -6.95 -20.46
N ASN A 62 -5.67 -7.98 -20.65
CA ASN A 62 -5.29 -9.15 -21.44
C ASN A 62 -5.16 -8.83 -22.93
#